data_AF-A0A2M9X8N9-F1
#
_entry.id   AF-A0A2M9X8N9-F1
#
_cell.length_a   1.000
_cell.length_b   1.000
_cell.length_c   1.000
_cell.angle_alpha   90.00
_cell.angle_beta   90.00
_cell.angle_gamma   90.00
#
_symmetry.space_group_name_H-M   'P 1'
#
loop_
_entity.id
_entity.type
_entity.pdbx_description
1 polymer ?
#
loop_
_entity_poly.entity_id
_entity_poly.type
_entity_poly.pdbx_seq_one_letter_code
_entity_poly.pdbx_strand_id
1 'polypeptide(L)'
;MKFIIFQERDSSKDEFINFWKLRYFYDSDVDYEKNLQRPLTKDKIKNLFIWKNGRALSELKNETVERNFSQRLKELPKLDADLSPDKFLEKFSEGGVIWRIFFLHCWQPDRYPVYDQHVYRAMYFIKYSKIEEIPKSDYEKINSYLSEYLPWWEEYFKDYGRDADKALWAFGKKIKAYF
;
A
#
# COMPACT_ATOMS: atom_id res chain seq x y z
N MET A 1 4.59 -0.06 -41.62
CA MET A 1 3.86 -0.40 -40.37
C MET A 1 4.84 -1.03 -39.40
N LYS A 2 4.90 -0.62 -38.15
CA LYS A 2 5.89 -1.12 -37.17
C LYS A 2 5.17 -1.99 -36.14
N PHE A 3 5.53 -3.27 -36.10
CA PHE A 3 5.06 -4.20 -35.08
C PHE A 3 6.10 -4.28 -33.96
N ILE A 4 5.65 -4.40 -32.70
CA ILE A 4 6.52 -4.41 -31.52
C ILE A 4 6.14 -5.60 -30.65
N ILE A 5 7.15 -6.32 -30.19
CA ILE A 5 7.03 -7.39 -29.19
C ILE A 5 7.74 -6.91 -27.92
N PHE A 6 7.08 -7.06 -26.78
CA PHE A 6 7.70 -6.85 -25.47
C PHE A 6 8.32 -8.16 -25.00
N GLN A 7 9.56 -8.09 -24.51
CA GLN A 7 10.29 -9.24 -24.00
C GLN A 7 10.73 -8.96 -22.56
N GLU A 8 10.67 -9.99 -21.73
CA GLU A 8 11.26 -9.97 -20.39
C GLU A 8 12.79 -9.94 -20.47
N ARG A 9 13.40 -9.17 -19.59
CA ARG A 9 14.85 -9.12 -19.44
C ARG A 9 15.18 -9.03 -17.95
N ASP A 10 16.29 -9.63 -17.57
CA ASP A 10 16.84 -9.42 -16.25
C ASP A 10 17.21 -7.95 -16.06
N SER A 11 17.01 -7.46 -14.85
CA SER A 11 17.37 -6.10 -14.46
C SER A 11 17.86 -6.09 -13.03
N SER A 12 18.74 -5.15 -12.72
CA SER A 12 19.03 -4.82 -11.32
C SER A 12 17.78 -4.27 -10.62
N LYS A 13 17.80 -4.29 -9.28
CA LYS A 13 16.75 -3.67 -8.46
C LYS A 13 16.60 -2.17 -8.75
N ASP A 14 17.71 -1.44 -8.90
CA ASP A 14 17.68 -0.01 -9.22
C ASP A 14 17.02 0.28 -10.57
N GLU A 15 17.34 -0.51 -11.59
CA GLU A 15 16.72 -0.38 -12.90
C GLU A 15 15.23 -0.70 -12.84
N PHE A 16 14.84 -1.74 -12.10
CA PHE A 16 13.44 -2.08 -11.89
C PHE A 16 12.67 -0.90 -11.26
N ILE A 17 13.20 -0.34 -10.18
CA ILE A 17 12.56 0.77 -9.45
C ILE A 17 12.45 2.01 -10.34
N ASN A 18 13.55 2.43 -10.96
CA ASN A 18 13.57 3.62 -11.80
C ASN A 18 12.70 3.48 -13.05
N PHE A 19 12.61 2.28 -13.61
CA PHE A 19 11.74 2.01 -14.75
C PHE A 19 10.26 2.07 -14.35
N TRP A 20 9.87 1.38 -13.29
CA TRP A 20 8.46 1.24 -12.93
C TRP A 20 7.88 2.44 -12.20
N LYS A 21 8.67 3.15 -11.38
CA LYS A 21 8.17 4.35 -10.68
C LYS A 21 7.71 5.44 -11.65
N LEU A 22 8.38 5.58 -12.80
CA LEU A 22 8.00 6.54 -13.85
C LEU A 22 6.71 6.15 -14.59
N ARG A 23 6.27 4.90 -14.44
CA ARG A 23 5.03 4.36 -15.01
C ARG A 23 3.90 4.31 -13.98
N TYR A 24 4.17 4.77 -12.77
CA TYR A 24 3.13 4.99 -11.78
C TYR A 24 2.26 6.16 -12.23
N PHE A 25 1.07 5.83 -12.73
CA PHE A 25 0.07 6.79 -13.13
C PHE A 25 -1.15 6.65 -12.23
N TYR A 26 -1.30 7.64 -11.34
CA TYR A 26 -2.42 7.77 -10.43
C TYR A 26 -2.74 9.25 -10.32
N ASP A 27 -3.85 9.67 -10.93
CA ASP A 27 -4.19 11.09 -11.16
C ASP A 27 -4.20 11.94 -9.88
N SER A 28 -4.43 11.31 -8.72
CA SER A 28 -4.51 11.96 -7.42
C SER A 28 -3.29 11.74 -6.51
N ASP A 29 -2.14 11.28 -7.01
CA ASP A 29 -0.94 11.08 -6.16
C ASP A 29 -0.47 12.38 -5.46
N VAL A 30 -0.77 13.54 -6.05
CA VAL A 30 -0.56 14.85 -5.40
C VAL A 30 -1.38 14.98 -4.12
N ASP A 31 -2.59 14.41 -4.08
CA ASP A 31 -3.44 14.42 -2.88
C ASP A 31 -2.86 13.53 -1.78
N TYR A 32 -2.20 12.42 -2.14
CA TYR A 32 -1.51 11.59 -1.16
C TYR A 32 -0.41 12.37 -0.43
N GLU A 33 0.51 12.98 -1.18
CA GLU A 33 1.63 13.72 -0.60
C GLU A 33 1.15 14.91 0.25
N LYS A 34 0.16 15.65 -0.24
CA LYS A 34 -0.43 16.79 0.48
C LYS A 34 -1.06 16.40 1.82
N ASN A 35 -1.75 15.26 1.87
CA ASN A 35 -2.53 14.87 3.04
C ASN A 35 -1.72 14.02 4.04
N LEU A 36 -0.61 13.42 3.64
CA LEU A 36 0.26 12.65 4.54
C LEU A 36 1.14 13.54 5.44
N GLN A 37 1.31 14.81 5.06
CA GLN A 37 2.05 15.81 5.85
C GLN A 37 1.47 15.99 7.26
N ARG A 38 2.35 16.10 8.26
CA ARG A 38 1.98 16.30 9.66
C ARG A 38 1.59 17.76 9.96
N PRO A 39 0.71 17.99 10.96
CA PRO A 39 -0.07 16.99 11.69
C PRO A 39 -1.17 16.37 10.81
N LEU A 40 -1.50 15.11 11.08
CA LEU A 40 -2.67 14.47 10.47
C LEU A 40 -3.93 15.08 11.10
N THR A 41 -4.91 15.38 10.25
CA THR A 41 -6.25 15.83 10.66
C THR A 41 -7.28 14.82 10.17
N LYS A 42 -8.52 14.92 10.68
CA LYS A 42 -9.62 14.07 10.19
C LYS A 42 -9.83 14.21 8.69
N ASP A 43 -9.81 15.44 8.18
CA ASP A 43 -9.97 15.71 6.75
C ASP A 43 -8.82 15.13 5.92
N LYS A 44 -7.58 15.26 6.41
CA LYS A 44 -6.41 14.65 5.76
C LYS A 44 -6.52 13.14 5.70
N ILE A 45 -6.90 12.48 6.80
CA ILE A 45 -7.16 11.03 6.82
C ILE A 45 -8.24 10.66 5.82
N LYS A 46 -9.39 11.35 5.85
CA LYS A 46 -10.48 11.09 4.91
C LYS A 46 -10.03 11.22 3.46
N ASN A 47 -9.25 12.25 3.13
CA ASN A 47 -8.68 12.44 1.80
C ASN A 47 -7.70 11.32 1.41
N LEU A 48 -6.86 10.85 2.34
CA LEU A 48 -5.99 9.70 2.11
C LEU A 48 -6.79 8.41 1.82
N PHE A 49 -7.94 8.22 2.49
CA PHE A 49 -8.82 7.08 2.20
C PHE A 49 -9.56 7.22 0.86
N ILE A 50 -9.94 8.44 0.46
CA ILE A 50 -10.48 8.72 -0.88
C ILE A 50 -9.41 8.38 -1.94
N TRP A 51 -8.18 8.84 -1.73
CA TRP A 51 -7.03 8.50 -2.57
C TRP A 51 -6.85 6.97 -2.65
N LYS A 52 -6.79 6.27 -1.51
CA LYS A 52 -6.59 4.81 -1.49
C LYS A 52 -7.72 4.04 -2.18
N ASN A 53 -8.95 4.56 -2.13
CA ASN A 53 -10.10 3.98 -2.80
C ASN A 53 -10.12 4.25 -4.32
N GLY A 54 -9.33 5.22 -4.80
CA GLY A 54 -9.19 5.62 -6.21
C GLY A 54 -10.37 6.36 -6.80
N ARG A 55 -11.36 6.70 -5.96
CA ARG A 55 -12.56 7.47 -6.30
C ARG A 55 -13.24 7.92 -5.02
N ALA A 56 -14.27 8.76 -5.17
CA ALA A 56 -15.12 9.13 -4.04
C ALA A 56 -15.63 7.90 -3.28
N LEU A 57 -15.64 8.00 -1.95
CA LEU A 57 -16.20 6.96 -1.08
C LEU A 57 -17.73 6.95 -1.23
N SER A 58 -18.31 5.76 -1.29
CA SER A 58 -19.76 5.62 -1.06
C SER A 58 -20.10 6.01 0.37
N GLU A 59 -21.37 6.27 0.64
CA GLU A 59 -21.85 6.64 1.98
C GLU A 59 -21.41 5.64 3.07
N LEU A 60 -21.68 4.35 2.89
CA LEU A 60 -21.25 3.28 3.80
C LEU A 60 -19.72 3.24 4.01
N LYS A 61 -18.95 3.51 2.96
CA LYS A 61 -17.49 3.57 3.03
C LYS A 61 -17.02 4.79 3.80
N ASN A 62 -17.66 5.93 3.60
CA ASN A 62 -17.38 7.18 4.29
C ASN A 62 -17.69 7.04 5.80
N GLU A 63 -18.81 6.43 6.17
CA GLU A 63 -19.14 6.11 7.56
C GLU A 63 -18.11 5.17 8.20
N THR A 64 -17.69 4.13 7.47
CA THR A 64 -16.63 3.22 7.92
C THR A 64 -15.32 3.96 8.16
N VAL A 65 -14.94 4.87 7.25
CA VAL A 65 -13.71 5.67 7.40
C VAL A 65 -13.79 6.60 8.60
N GLU A 66 -14.91 7.30 8.76
CA GLU A 66 -15.11 8.23 9.86
C GLU A 66 -15.05 7.52 11.21
N ARG A 67 -15.84 6.46 11.38
CA ARG A 67 -15.95 5.72 12.65
C ARG A 67 -14.63 5.03 13.02
N ASN A 68 -14.01 4.32 12.08
CA ASN A 68 -12.94 3.39 12.41
C ASN A 68 -11.55 4.02 12.33
N PHE A 69 -11.37 5.13 11.59
CA PHE A 69 -10.05 5.75 11.39
C PHE A 69 -10.03 7.23 11.76
N SER A 70 -10.88 8.07 11.18
CA SER A 70 -10.84 9.54 11.42
C SER A 70 -11.11 9.91 12.87
N GLN A 71 -12.13 9.32 13.51
CA GLN A 71 -12.45 9.59 14.93
C GLN A 71 -11.40 9.05 15.89
N ARG A 72 -10.72 7.98 15.48
CA ARG A 72 -9.67 7.31 16.27
C ARG A 72 -8.28 7.94 16.08
N LEU A 73 -8.14 8.93 15.19
CA LEU A 73 -6.88 9.64 14.95
C LEU A 73 -6.25 10.22 16.23
N LYS A 74 -7.07 10.68 17.17
CA LYS A 74 -6.64 11.21 18.49
C LYS A 74 -5.94 10.17 19.38
N GLU A 75 -6.02 8.88 19.03
CA GLU A 75 -5.31 7.81 19.73
C GLU A 75 -3.86 7.66 19.24
N LEU A 76 -3.55 8.03 17.98
CA LEU A 76 -2.22 7.81 17.39
C LEU A 76 -1.08 8.50 18.16
N PRO A 77 -1.20 9.77 18.62
CA PRO A 77 -0.13 10.41 19.39
C PRO A 77 0.11 9.80 20.77
N LYS A 78 -0.78 8.90 21.22
CA LYS A 78 -0.68 8.21 22.53
C LYS A 78 -0.08 6.81 22.41
N LEU A 79 0.22 6.36 21.19
CA LEU A 79 0.84 5.07 20.94
C LEU A 79 2.36 5.22 21.08
N ASP A 80 3.00 4.18 21.60
CA ASP A 80 4.45 4.08 21.56
C ASP A 80 4.92 4.02 20.11
N ALA A 81 5.97 4.78 19.78
CA ALA A 81 6.47 4.87 18.41
C ALA A 81 7.04 3.53 17.91
N ASP A 82 7.42 2.63 18.80
CA ASP A 82 7.92 1.30 18.49
C ASP A 82 6.83 0.22 18.45
N LEU A 83 5.55 0.56 18.76
CA LEU A 83 4.43 -0.39 18.75
C LEU A 83 4.45 -1.22 17.47
N SER A 84 4.46 -2.53 17.66
CA SER A 84 4.59 -3.48 16.56
C SER A 84 3.33 -3.47 15.66
N PRO A 85 3.48 -3.79 14.37
CA PRO A 85 2.37 -3.72 13.42
C PRO A 85 1.24 -4.70 13.76
N ASP A 86 1.52 -5.87 14.35
CA ASP A 86 0.49 -6.80 14.84
C ASP A 86 -0.33 -6.16 15.97
N LYS A 87 0.30 -5.51 16.95
CA LYS A 87 -0.39 -4.82 18.06
C LYS A 87 -1.18 -3.61 17.59
N PHE A 88 -0.67 -2.88 16.60
CA PHE A 88 -1.44 -1.83 15.96
C PHE A 88 -2.71 -2.40 15.30
N LEU A 89 -2.57 -3.47 14.51
CA LEU A 89 -3.71 -4.09 13.83
C LEU A 89 -4.70 -4.73 14.80
N GLU A 90 -4.26 -5.30 15.93
CA GLU A 90 -5.13 -5.74 17.03
C GLU A 90 -5.91 -4.58 17.65
N LYS A 91 -5.26 -3.44 17.91
CA LYS A 91 -5.89 -2.24 18.49
C LYS A 91 -6.91 -1.58 17.56
N PHE A 92 -6.61 -1.54 16.26
CA PHE A 92 -7.46 -1.01 15.21
C PHE A 92 -8.07 -2.15 14.40
N SER A 93 -8.83 -3.03 15.05
CA SER A 93 -9.36 -4.27 14.48
C SER A 93 -10.58 -4.09 13.57
N GLU A 94 -11.28 -2.96 13.67
CA GLU A 94 -12.50 -2.70 12.91
C GLU A 94 -12.23 -2.13 11.50
N GLY A 95 -13.07 -2.52 10.55
CA GLY A 95 -12.96 -2.15 9.13
C GLY A 95 -12.14 -3.15 8.32
N GLY A 96 -12.07 -2.93 7.01
CA GLY A 96 -11.37 -3.85 6.11
C GLY A 96 -9.87 -3.91 6.39
N VAL A 97 -9.27 -5.11 6.32
CA VAL A 97 -7.84 -5.32 6.63
C VAL A 97 -6.91 -4.42 5.81
N ILE A 98 -7.14 -4.28 4.50
CA ILE A 98 -6.31 -3.41 3.64
C ILE A 98 -6.38 -1.94 4.08
N TRP A 99 -7.53 -1.52 4.59
CA TRP A 99 -7.73 -0.15 5.11
C TRP A 99 -7.06 0.04 6.47
N ARG A 100 -7.07 -0.99 7.32
CA ARG A 100 -6.35 -0.99 8.61
C ARG A 100 -4.83 -0.93 8.39
N ILE A 101 -4.29 -1.71 7.45
CA ILE A 101 -2.88 -1.65 7.06
C ILE A 101 -2.54 -0.28 6.44
N PHE A 102 -3.44 0.29 5.64
CA PHE A 102 -3.24 1.64 5.14
C PHE A 102 -3.25 2.70 6.25
N PHE A 103 -4.03 2.52 7.32
CA PHE A 103 -4.00 3.39 8.49
C PHE A 103 -2.69 3.28 9.28
N LEU A 104 -2.13 2.07 9.37
CA LEU A 104 -0.77 1.81 9.90
C LEU A 104 0.28 2.59 9.09
N HIS A 105 0.21 2.53 7.75
CA HIS A 105 1.04 3.35 6.86
C HIS A 105 0.86 4.85 7.11
N CYS A 106 -0.38 5.35 7.26
CA CYS A 106 -0.61 6.75 7.58
C CYS A 106 0.04 7.15 8.92
N TRP A 107 0.04 6.24 9.90
CA TRP A 107 0.65 6.50 11.21
C TRP A 107 2.18 6.55 11.16
N GLN A 108 2.85 5.70 10.39
CA GLN A 108 4.32 5.72 10.21
C GLN A 108 4.70 5.40 8.77
N PRO A 109 4.60 6.37 7.84
CA PRO A 109 4.74 6.10 6.41
C PRO A 109 6.15 5.70 5.98
N ASP A 110 7.16 6.13 6.73
CA ASP A 110 8.57 5.78 6.48
C ASP A 110 8.92 4.35 6.94
N ARG A 111 8.09 3.76 7.82
CA ARG A 111 8.30 2.42 8.38
C ARG A 111 7.44 1.37 7.71
N TYR A 112 6.18 1.69 7.43
CA TYR A 112 5.21 0.72 6.94
C TYR A 112 4.83 1.06 5.50
N PRO A 113 5.15 0.21 4.51
CA PRO A 113 4.82 0.46 3.11
C PRO A 113 3.32 0.38 2.83
N VAL A 114 2.90 0.96 1.71
CA VAL A 114 1.55 0.77 1.21
C VAL A 114 1.35 -0.70 0.82
N TYR A 115 0.24 -1.29 1.28
CA TYR A 115 -0.18 -2.64 0.91
C TYR A 115 -1.53 -2.63 0.19
N ASP A 116 -1.60 -3.33 -0.94
CA ASP A 116 -2.82 -3.64 -1.70
C ASP A 116 -2.56 -4.74 -2.73
N GLN A 117 -3.61 -5.03 -3.50
CA GLN A 117 -3.62 -6.08 -4.48
C GLN A 117 -2.50 -5.97 -5.53
N HIS A 118 -2.09 -4.76 -5.89
CA HIS A 118 -1.05 -4.59 -6.92
C HIS A 118 0.33 -4.92 -6.36
N VAL A 119 0.68 -4.37 -5.19
CA VAL A 119 1.99 -4.64 -4.59
C VAL A 119 2.12 -6.08 -4.10
N TYR A 120 1.02 -6.71 -3.64
CA TYR A 120 1.02 -8.13 -3.33
C TYR A 120 1.30 -8.98 -4.58
N ARG A 121 0.60 -8.69 -5.69
CA ARG A 121 0.81 -9.41 -6.96
C ARG A 121 2.25 -9.23 -7.44
N ALA A 122 2.82 -8.03 -7.30
CA ALA A 122 4.21 -7.75 -7.62
C ALA A 122 5.18 -8.60 -6.78
N MET A 123 5.01 -8.63 -5.46
CA MET A 123 5.82 -9.49 -4.58
C MET A 123 5.76 -10.96 -5.01
N TYR A 124 4.55 -11.48 -5.21
CA TYR A 124 4.34 -12.89 -5.54
C TYR A 124 4.98 -13.27 -6.88
N PHE A 125 4.87 -12.39 -7.87
CA PHE A 125 5.51 -12.60 -9.16
C PHE A 125 7.04 -12.54 -9.07
N ILE A 126 7.59 -11.58 -8.33
CA ILE A 126 9.05 -11.45 -8.17
C ILE A 126 9.62 -12.67 -7.42
N LYS A 127 8.93 -13.17 -6.39
CA LYS A 127 9.41 -14.31 -5.59
C LYS A 127 9.25 -15.66 -6.31
N TYR A 128 8.15 -15.83 -7.04
CA TYR A 128 7.70 -17.17 -7.46
C TYR A 128 7.36 -17.27 -8.95
N SER A 129 7.48 -16.19 -9.72
CA SER A 129 7.04 -16.10 -11.12
C SER A 129 5.58 -16.50 -11.32
N LYS A 130 4.72 -16.18 -10.33
CA LYS A 130 3.29 -16.48 -10.33
C LYS A 130 2.45 -15.23 -10.08
N ILE A 131 1.33 -15.14 -10.78
CA ILE A 131 0.30 -14.16 -10.48
C ILE A 131 -0.63 -14.75 -9.42
N GLU A 132 -0.75 -14.03 -8.32
CA GLU A 132 -1.65 -14.40 -7.23
C GLU A 132 -2.42 -13.16 -6.75
N GLU A 133 -3.65 -13.38 -6.30
CA GLU A 133 -4.46 -12.34 -5.68
C GLU A 133 -4.32 -12.37 -4.15
N ILE A 134 -4.56 -11.23 -3.49
CA ILE A 134 -4.50 -11.17 -2.03
C ILE A 134 -5.49 -12.20 -1.45
N PRO A 135 -5.11 -12.92 -0.38
CA PRO A 135 -6.01 -13.88 0.25
C PRO A 135 -7.38 -13.29 0.61
N LYS A 136 -8.40 -14.13 0.63
CA LYS A 136 -9.78 -13.67 0.84
C LYS A 136 -10.09 -13.40 2.30
N SER A 137 -9.58 -14.21 3.22
CA SER A 137 -9.86 -14.08 4.65
C SER A 137 -9.05 -12.95 5.29
N ASP A 138 -9.58 -12.37 6.35
CA ASP A 138 -8.89 -11.30 7.06
C ASP A 138 -7.64 -11.78 7.81
N TYR A 139 -7.69 -12.99 8.35
CA TYR A 139 -6.53 -13.63 8.97
C TYR A 139 -5.38 -13.81 7.97
N GLU A 140 -5.66 -14.37 6.79
CA GLU A 140 -4.62 -14.60 5.79
C GLU A 140 -4.06 -13.29 5.22
N LYS A 141 -4.89 -12.24 5.07
CA LYS A 141 -4.41 -10.91 4.65
C LYS A 141 -3.42 -10.31 5.66
N ILE A 142 -3.76 -10.39 6.94
CA ILE A 142 -2.89 -9.89 8.02
C ILE A 142 -1.61 -10.72 8.07
N ASN A 143 -1.73 -12.06 8.06
CA ASN A 143 -0.56 -12.94 8.07
C ASN A 143 0.34 -12.71 6.86
N SER A 144 -0.21 -12.58 5.66
CA SER A 144 0.58 -12.34 4.45
C SER A 144 1.28 -10.97 4.51
N TYR A 145 0.62 -9.94 5.06
CA TYR A 145 1.27 -8.65 5.27
C TYR A 145 2.42 -8.74 6.28
N LEU A 146 2.17 -9.30 7.46
CA LEU A 146 3.12 -9.31 8.58
C LEU A 146 4.28 -10.30 8.38
N SER A 147 3.99 -11.50 7.87
CA SER A 147 4.94 -12.62 7.81
C SER A 147 5.63 -12.72 6.45
N GLU A 148 5.10 -12.11 5.40
CA GLU A 148 5.66 -12.24 4.04
C GLU A 148 6.02 -10.90 3.39
N TYR A 149 5.08 -9.95 3.32
CA TYR A 149 5.28 -8.70 2.58
C TYR A 149 6.19 -7.73 3.33
N LEU A 150 5.92 -7.49 4.61
CA LEU A 150 6.69 -6.53 5.40
C LEU A 150 8.16 -6.95 5.54
N PRO A 151 8.52 -8.20 5.90
CA PRO A 151 9.92 -8.63 5.97
C PRO A 151 10.64 -8.53 4.61
N TRP A 152 9.94 -8.90 3.52
CA TRP A 152 10.49 -8.77 2.17
C TRP A 152 10.69 -7.32 1.75
N TRP A 153 9.76 -6.43 2.09
CA TRP A 153 9.94 -5.00 1.82
C TRP A 153 11.10 -4.43 2.64
N GLU A 154 11.22 -4.79 3.92
CA GLU A 154 12.31 -4.35 4.79
C GLU A 154 13.69 -4.82 4.30
N GLU A 155 13.78 -6.05 3.80
CA GLU A 155 15.02 -6.63 3.28
C GLU A 155 15.43 -6.00 1.95
N TYR A 156 14.48 -5.78 1.03
CA TYR A 156 14.82 -5.44 -0.35
C TYR A 156 14.51 -3.99 -0.74
N PHE A 157 13.51 -3.34 -0.16
CA PHE A 157 12.91 -2.13 -0.72
C PHE A 157 12.87 -0.92 0.21
N LYS A 158 13.11 -1.07 1.52
CA LYS A 158 13.00 0.02 2.50
C LYS A 158 13.77 1.28 2.12
N ASP A 159 14.97 1.14 1.57
CA ASP A 159 15.85 2.26 1.26
C ASP A 159 15.35 3.11 0.07
N TYR A 160 14.39 2.60 -0.70
CA TYR A 160 13.72 3.34 -1.77
C TYR A 160 12.42 4.01 -1.32
N GLY A 161 11.88 3.64 -0.14
CA GLY A 161 10.64 4.18 0.40
C GLY A 161 9.49 4.19 -0.61
N ARG A 162 8.88 5.36 -0.81
CA ARG A 162 7.73 5.57 -1.70
C ARG A 162 8.02 5.23 -3.17
N ASP A 163 9.25 5.34 -3.64
CA ASP A 163 9.61 4.97 -5.02
C ASP A 163 9.42 3.47 -5.26
N ALA A 164 9.69 2.63 -4.26
CA ALA A 164 9.39 1.20 -4.33
C ALA A 164 7.89 0.93 -4.34
N ASP A 165 7.10 1.60 -3.51
CA ASP A 165 5.65 1.45 -3.54
C ASP A 165 5.08 1.80 -4.93
N LYS A 166 5.56 2.89 -5.54
CA LYS A 166 5.17 3.31 -6.90
C LYS A 166 5.55 2.28 -7.95
N ALA A 167 6.79 1.79 -7.90
CA ALA A 167 7.31 0.79 -8.82
C ALA A 167 6.55 -0.55 -8.73
N LEU A 168 6.41 -1.08 -7.51
CA LEU A 168 5.71 -2.34 -7.25
C LEU A 168 4.24 -2.25 -7.65
N TRP A 169 3.57 -1.13 -7.35
CA TRP A 169 2.18 -0.93 -7.75
C TRP A 169 2.04 -0.89 -9.27
N ALA A 170 2.89 -0.13 -9.97
CA ALA A 170 2.85 -0.02 -11.42
C ALA A 170 3.12 -1.36 -12.11
N PHE A 171 4.15 -2.09 -11.65
CA PHE A 171 4.47 -3.42 -12.12
C PHE A 171 3.32 -4.40 -11.87
N GLY A 172 2.84 -4.48 -10.63
CA GLY A 172 1.75 -5.37 -10.23
C GLY A 172 0.45 -5.11 -10.95
N LYS A 173 0.14 -3.84 -11.28
CA LYS A 173 -0.98 -3.48 -12.15
C LYS A 173 -0.78 -3.96 -13.59
N LYS A 174 0.45 -3.84 -14.10
CA LYS A 174 0.77 -4.13 -15.50
C LYS A 174 0.87 -5.62 -15.80
N ILE A 175 1.42 -6.45 -14.92
CA ILE A 175 1.56 -7.90 -15.15
C ILE A 175 0.21 -8.61 -15.30
N LYS A 176 -0.83 -8.17 -14.59
CA LYS A 176 -2.20 -8.68 -14.76
C LYS A 176 -2.76 -8.49 -16.18
N ALA A 177 -2.24 -7.53 -16.94
CA ALA A 177 -2.71 -7.28 -18.30
C ALA A 177 -2.00 -8.14 -19.34
N TYR A 178 -0.91 -8.81 -18.98
CA TYR A 178 -0.06 -9.58 -19.90
C TYR A 178 -0.13 -11.09 -19.70
N PHE A 179 -0.65 -11.53 -18.56
CA PHE A 179 -0.80 -12.92 -18.14
C PHE A 179 -2.18 -13.09 -17.50
#